data_AF-K0V1U9-F1
#
_entry.id   AF-K0V1U9-F1
#
_cell.length_a   1.000
_cell.length_b   1.000
_cell.length_c   1.000
_cell.angle_alpha   90.00
_cell.angle_beta   90.00
_cell.angle_gamma   90.00
#
_symmetry.space_group_name_H-M   'P 1'
#
loop_
_entity.id
_entity.type
_entity.pdbx_description
1 polymer ?
#
loop_
_entity_poly.entity_id
_entity_poly.type
_entity_poly.pdbx_seq_one_letter_code
_entity_poly.pdbx_strand_id
1 'polypeptide(L)' 'RRRTGGEAGARRLSGQLQIPVYDVQKVGYPQRMRDHDARRRIERQRAVYRELDDR' A
#
# COMPACT_ATOMS: atom_id res chain seq x y z
N ARG A 1 20.40 2.41 -5.48
CA ARG A 1 18.93 2.69 -5.38
C ARG A 1 18.69 4.13 -5.82
N ARG A 2 17.92 4.39 -6.90
CA ARG A 2 17.48 5.76 -7.23
C ARG A 2 16.50 6.26 -6.17
N ARG A 3 16.63 7.50 -5.72
CA ARG A 3 15.58 8.13 -4.90
C ARG A 3 14.36 8.30 -5.80
N THR A 4 13.31 7.55 -5.52
CA THR A 4 11.98 7.85 -6.04
C THR A 4 11.69 9.28 -5.62
N GLY A 5 11.53 10.19 -6.60
CA GLY A 5 11.18 11.58 -6.31
C GLY A 5 10.03 11.59 -5.31
N GLY A 6 10.13 12.40 -4.26
CA GLY A 6 9.16 12.43 -3.17
C GLY A 6 7.77 12.85 -3.66
N GLU A 7 6.94 13.40 -2.78
CA GLU A 7 5.56 13.78 -3.09
C GLU A 7 5.43 14.60 -4.40
N ALA A 8 6.35 15.53 -4.64
CA ALA A 8 6.39 16.34 -5.87
C ALA A 8 6.58 15.51 -7.15
N GLY A 9 7.36 14.42 -7.09
CA GLY A 9 7.55 13.50 -8.21
C GLY A 9 6.30 12.68 -8.50
N ALA A 10 5.60 12.24 -7.46
CA ALA A 10 4.34 11.52 -7.58
C ALA A 10 3.24 12.40 -8.21
N ARG A 11 3.13 13.67 -7.81
CA ARG A 11 2.16 14.62 -8.41
C ARG A 11 2.45 14.92 -9.89
N ARG A 12 3.72 15.01 -10.27
CA ARG A 12 4.09 15.25 -11.67
C ARG A 12 3.77 14.03 -12.53
N LEU A 13 4.12 12.84 -12.04
CA LEU A 13 3.85 11.57 -12.73
C LEU A 13 2.34 11.31 -12.85
N SER A 14 1.56 11.64 -11.83
CA SER A 14 0.10 11.47 -11.86
C SER A 14 -0.58 12.34 -12.90
N GLY A 15 -0.12 13.60 -13.04
CA GLY A 15 -0.59 14.48 -14.11
C GLY A 15 -0.25 13.95 -15.50
N GLN A 16 0.94 13.38 -15.68
CA GLN A 16 1.35 12.78 -16.95
C GLN A 16 0.56 11.50 -17.29
N LEU A 17 0.26 10.68 -16.30
CA LEU A 17 -0.44 9.40 -16.49
C LEU A 17 -1.97 9.53 -16.39
N GLN A 18 -2.49 10.73 -16.08
CA GLN A 18 -3.91 10.97 -15.77
C GLN A 18 -4.48 10.02 -14.70
N ILE A 19 -3.62 9.54 -13.80
CA ILE A 19 -4.03 8.69 -12.69
C ILE A 19 -4.30 9.59 -11.49
N PRO A 20 -5.50 9.57 -10.89
CA PRO A 20 -5.75 10.35 -9.69
C PRO A 20 -4.89 9.83 -8.54
N VAL A 21 -4.01 10.69 -8.01
CA VAL A 21 -3.28 10.42 -6.76
C VAL A 21 -4.13 10.92 -5.61
N TYR A 22 -4.72 9.98 -4.89
CA TYR A 22 -5.44 10.26 -3.66
C TYR A 22 -4.43 10.34 -2.52
N ASP A 23 -4.37 11.49 -1.86
CA ASP A 23 -3.61 11.61 -0.63
C ASP A 23 -4.34 10.83 0.47
N VAL A 24 -3.77 9.71 0.86
CA VAL A 24 -4.30 8.84 1.92
C VAL A 24 -4.46 9.61 3.23
N GLN A 25 -3.62 10.62 3.50
CA GLN A 25 -3.74 11.47 4.68
C GLN A 25 -5.04 12.29 4.67
N LYS A 26 -5.57 12.60 3.49
CA LYS A 26 -6.72 13.51 3.32
C LYS A 26 -8.06 12.80 3.14
N VAL A 27 -8.10 11.70 2.39
CA VAL A 27 -9.35 10.96 2.08
C VAL A 27 -9.39 9.55 2.67
N GLY A 28 -8.28 9.09 3.25
CA GLY A 28 -8.12 7.71 3.71
C GLY A 28 -8.00 6.71 2.55
N TYR A 29 -7.87 5.44 2.90
CA TYR A 29 -7.80 4.36 1.90
C TYR A 29 -9.19 4.06 1.32
N PRO A 30 -9.33 3.90 0.00
CA PRO A 30 -10.51 3.29 -0.63
C PRO A 30 -10.90 1.96 0.03
N GLN A 31 -12.20 1.68 0.17
CA GLN A 31 -12.69 0.47 0.85
C GLN A 31 -12.10 -0.83 0.27
N ARG A 32 -12.05 -0.92 -1.06
CA ARG A 32 -11.43 -2.05 -1.80
C ARG A 32 -9.97 -2.34 -1.38
N MET A 33 -9.21 -1.29 -1.03
CA MET A 33 -7.81 -1.42 -0.62
C MET A 33 -7.72 -1.83 0.86
N ARG A 34 -8.62 -1.31 1.70
CA ARG A 34 -8.72 -1.73 3.11
C ARG A 34 -8.99 -3.23 3.20
N ASP A 35 -9.91 -3.75 2.40
CA ASP A 35 -10.26 -5.17 2.40
C ASP A 35 -9.09 -6.05 1.93
N HIS A 36 -8.35 -5.59 0.90
CA HIS A 36 -7.13 -6.26 0.44
C HIS A 36 -6.05 -6.30 1.51
N ASP A 37 -5.77 -5.17 2.15
CA ASP A 37 -4.74 -5.07 3.18
C ASP A 37 -5.11 -5.87 4.43
N ALA A 38 -6.40 -5.92 4.79
CA ALA A 38 -6.91 -6.78 5.84
C ALA A 38 -6.66 -8.27 5.53
N ARG A 39 -6.96 -8.73 4.30
CA ARG A 39 -6.66 -10.11 3.87
C ARG A 39 -5.17 -10.42 3.93
N ARG A 40 -4.33 -9.53 3.38
CA ARG A 40 -2.87 -9.67 3.38
C ARG A 40 -2.29 -9.69 4.80
N ARG A 41 -2.85 -8.91 5.73
CA ARG A 41 -2.45 -8.92 7.14
C ARG A 41 -2.75 -10.27 7.79
N ILE A 42 -3.94 -10.82 7.57
CA ILE A 42 -4.33 -12.13 8.10
C ILE A 42 -3.43 -13.23 7.53
N GLU A 43 -3.17 -13.23 6.22
CA GLU A 43 -2.27 -14.20 5.57
C GLU A 43 -0.86 -14.16 6.17
N ARG A 44 -0.30 -12.95 6.34
CA ARG A 44 1.01 -12.78 6.98
C ARG A 44 1.02 -13.29 8.42
N GLN A 45 0.00 -12.96 9.20
CA GLN A 45 -0.10 -13.40 10.58
C GLN A 45 -0.20 -14.93 10.67
N ARG A 46 -0.97 -15.57 9.79
CA ARG A 46 -1.07 -17.04 9.69
C ARG A 46 0.24 -17.70 9.25
N ALA A 47 1.01 -17.05 8.37
CA ALA A 47 2.33 -17.54 7.98
C ALA A 47 3.31 -17.50 9.16
N VAL A 48 3.33 -16.40 9.91
CA VAL A 48 4.16 -16.26 11.12
C VAL A 48 3.80 -17.31 12.17
N TYR A 49 2.51 -17.56 12.43
CA TYR A 49 2.12 -18.59 13.39
C TYR A 49 2.54 -20.00 12.97
N ARG A 50 2.42 -20.34 11.67
CA ARG A 50 2.93 -21.64 11.17
C ARG A 50 4.43 -21.77 11.35
N GLU A 51 5.19 -20.72 11.02
CA GLU A 51 6.65 -20.72 11.15
C GLU A 51 7.12 -20.79 12.62
N LEU A 52 6.29 -20.35 13.57
CA LEU A 52 6.52 -20.50 15.01
C LEU A 52 6.12 -21.87 15.55
N ASP A 53 5.08 -22.50 14.98
CA ASP A 53 4.59 -23.82 15.37
C ASP A 53 5.48 -24.95 14.81
N ASP A 54 6.07 -24.72 13.63
CA ASP A 54 7.02 -25.63 12.98
C ASP A 54 8.42 -25.63 13.64
N ARG A 55 8.65 -24.87 14.72
CA ARG A 55 9.96 -24.62 15.33
C ARG A 55 10.06 -25.11 16.77
#